data_AF-A0A7V1APH7-F1
#
_entry.id   AF-A0A7V1APH7-F1
#
_cell.length_a   1.000
_cell.length_b   1.000
_cell.length_c   1.000
_cell.angle_alpha   90.00
_cell.angle_beta   90.00
_cell.angle_gamma   90.00
#
_symmetry.space_group_name_H-M   'P 1'
#
loop_
_entity.id
_entity.type
_entity.pdbx_description
1 polymer ?
#
loop_
_entity_poly.entity_id
_entity_poly.type
_entity_poly.pdbx_seq_one_letter_code
_entity_poly.pdbx_strand_id
1 'polypeptide(L)'
;MCLPHAFWPVILGPGITSLWFAVKILLILRRKRIRFENTQSAKSESCRKVGFPVSGYRIYLCLKLGGYWRMKRFLSYGLGVIFLAGLVFTSTECGKRVTEKQLYDKADTYERDEQFAKAAEVYLSLSKRFPNSPKAPEALFKAAVMYANNLKKSNEAIQLHERLIKTYPKSEFAPQSLFLVGFIYANDVKNYSKAKKYYDEFLKKYPSHELATSVQWELKNMGKDINSVQFLKMEHDSVKTQSK
;
A
#
# COMPACT_ATOMS: atom_id res chain seq x y z
N MET A 1 -17.33 -17.36 -12.22
CA MET A 1 -17.94 -16.03 -12.41
C MET A 1 -17.31 -15.08 -11.40
N CYS A 2 -16.57 -14.07 -11.84
CA CYS A 2 -16.03 -13.04 -10.94
C CYS A 2 -16.52 -11.68 -11.45
N LEU A 3 -17.47 -11.09 -10.72
CA LEU A 3 -17.84 -9.68 -10.83
C LEU A 3 -16.77 -8.82 -10.12
N PRO A 4 -16.40 -7.64 -10.62
CA PRO A 4 -15.58 -6.72 -9.86
C PRO A 4 -16.47 -5.76 -9.07
N HIS A 5 -16.21 -5.68 -7.76
CA HIS A 5 -16.64 -4.57 -6.92
C HIS A 5 -15.85 -3.31 -7.29
N ALA A 6 -16.58 -2.20 -7.29
CA ALA A 6 -16.11 -0.84 -7.46
C ALA A 6 -14.94 -0.48 -6.54
N PHE A 7 -13.94 0.20 -7.09
CA PHE A 7 -13.07 1.08 -6.31
C PHE A 7 -12.76 2.34 -7.14
N TRP A 8 -13.16 3.47 -6.57
CA TRP A 8 -12.91 4.83 -7.03
C TRP A 8 -11.44 5.21 -6.76
N PRO A 9 -10.73 5.93 -7.65
CA PRO A 9 -9.38 6.39 -7.38
C PRO A 9 -9.35 7.84 -6.89
N VAL A 10 -8.50 8.10 -5.89
CA VAL A 10 -8.02 9.44 -5.51
C VAL A 10 -6.52 9.51 -5.84
N ILE A 11 -6.22 10.39 -6.80
CA ILE A 11 -5.03 11.26 -6.95
C ILE A 11 -3.64 10.60 -7.06
N LEU A 12 -3.07 10.69 -8.28
CA LEU A 12 -1.69 11.12 -8.58
C LEU A 12 -1.66 11.54 -10.09
N GLY A 13 -1.28 12.78 -10.40
CA GLY A 13 -1.14 13.31 -11.79
C GLY A 13 0.27 13.10 -12.37
N PRO A 14 0.71 13.87 -13.40
CA PRO A 14 0.06 14.21 -14.66
C PRO A 14 0.78 13.54 -15.86
N GLY A 15 0.04 13.03 -16.84
CA GLY A 15 0.60 12.37 -18.03
C GLY A 15 -0.34 12.46 -19.23
N ILE A 16 -0.78 13.66 -19.58
CA ILE A 16 -1.61 13.92 -20.76
C ILE A 16 -0.68 14.32 -21.91
N THR A 17 -0.23 13.35 -22.71
CA THR A 17 0.41 13.64 -24.00
C THR A 17 0.17 12.52 -25.01
N SER A 18 -1.03 12.48 -25.61
CA SER A 18 -1.18 11.77 -26.90
C SER A 18 -2.33 12.32 -27.74
N LEU A 19 -3.46 12.70 -27.13
CA LEU A 19 -4.59 13.24 -27.91
C LEU A 19 -4.38 14.70 -28.39
N TRP A 20 -3.73 15.55 -27.59
CA TRP A 20 -3.55 16.97 -27.94
C TRP A 20 -2.51 17.20 -29.06
N PHE A 21 -1.49 16.35 -29.15
CA PHE A 21 -0.48 16.43 -30.23
C PHE A 21 -1.09 16.02 -31.58
N ALA A 22 -1.96 15.01 -31.59
CA ALA A 22 -2.67 14.58 -32.79
C ALA A 22 -3.61 15.66 -33.34
N VAL A 23 -4.29 16.41 -32.46
CA VAL A 23 -5.17 17.53 -32.88
C VAL A 23 -4.36 18.72 -33.43
N LYS A 24 -3.18 19.01 -32.88
CA LYS A 24 -2.31 20.09 -33.38
C LYS A 24 -1.75 19.80 -34.78
N ILE A 25 -1.37 18.55 -35.07
CA ILE A 25 -0.86 18.14 -36.39
C ILE A 25 -1.98 18.18 -37.46
N LEU A 26 -3.21 17.80 -37.09
CA LEU A 26 -4.37 17.88 -37.99
C LEU A 26 -4.78 19.33 -38.33
N LEU A 27 -4.54 20.28 -37.42
CA LEU A 27 -4.81 21.70 -37.65
C LEU A 27 -3.71 22.40 -38.47
N ILE A 28 -2.46 21.90 -38.44
CA ILE A 28 -1.33 22.48 -39.20
C ILE A 28 -1.39 22.12 -40.69
N LEU A 29 -2.01 21.00 -41.08
CA LEU A 29 -2.10 20.55 -42.49
C LEU A 29 -3.22 21.21 -43.31
N ARG A 30 -3.96 22.19 -42.77
CA ARG A 30 -5.04 22.90 -43.47
C ARG A 30 -4.74 24.37 -43.72
N ARG A 31 -3.52 24.71 -44.16
CA ARG A 31 -3.22 26.03 -44.73
C ARG A 31 -3.69 26.10 -46.20
N LYS A 32 -4.89 26.64 -46.43
CA LYS A 32 -5.16 27.42 -47.65
C LYS A 32 -5.78 28.78 -47.29
N ARG A 33 -4.88 29.77 -47.29
CA ARG A 33 -5.06 31.17 -47.73
C ARG A 33 -6.18 31.98 -47.07
N ILE A 34 -5.84 32.65 -45.97
CA ILE A 34 -6.59 33.81 -45.45
C ILE A 34 -6.22 35.02 -46.31
N ARG A 35 -7.19 35.59 -47.01
CA ARG A 35 -7.12 36.93 -47.63
C ARG A 35 -7.67 37.90 -46.58
N PHE A 36 -6.88 38.90 -46.17
CA PHE A 36 -7.36 39.98 -45.31
C PHE A 36 -8.05 41.02 -46.20
N GLU A 37 -9.36 41.17 -46.02
CA GLU A 37 -10.11 42.34 -46.49
C GLU A 37 -10.50 43.16 -45.25
N ASN A 38 -10.29 44.48 -45.35
CA ASN A 38 -10.48 45.43 -44.26
C ASN A 38 -11.95 45.52 -43.83
N THR A 39 -12.12 45.70 -42.53
CA THR A 39 -13.39 45.86 -41.81
C THR A 39 -14.13 47.11 -42.27
N GLN A 40 -15.14 46.97 -43.14
CA GLN A 40 -16.30 47.87 -43.25
C GLN A 40 -17.29 47.33 -44.30
N SER A 41 -18.04 46.28 -43.97
CA SER A 41 -19.40 46.02 -44.50
C SER A 41 -19.88 44.66 -44.03
N ALA A 42 -20.69 44.65 -42.96
CA ALA A 42 -21.61 43.56 -42.64
C ALA A 42 -22.63 44.09 -41.61
N LYS A 43 -23.47 45.03 -42.05
CA LYS A 43 -24.80 45.21 -41.47
C LYS A 43 -25.69 44.08 -42.03
N SER A 44 -26.64 43.66 -41.20
CA SER A 44 -27.68 42.63 -41.42
C SER A 44 -27.21 41.19 -41.62
N GLU A 45 -27.31 40.37 -40.58
CA GLU A 45 -28.28 39.26 -40.51
C GLU A 45 -28.22 38.56 -39.15
N SER A 46 -29.36 37.98 -38.77
CA SER A 46 -29.73 37.48 -37.44
C SER A 46 -28.67 36.65 -36.71
N CYS A 47 -28.01 37.23 -35.71
CA CYS A 47 -27.25 36.52 -34.68
C CYS A 47 -27.94 36.73 -33.32
N ARG A 48 -28.63 35.71 -32.80
CA ARG A 48 -29.23 35.77 -31.46
C ARG A 48 -28.12 35.63 -30.41
N LYS A 49 -27.92 36.66 -29.59
CA LYS A 49 -26.93 36.66 -28.50
C LYS A 49 -27.35 35.65 -27.43
N VAL A 50 -26.52 34.66 -27.17
CA VAL A 50 -26.62 33.82 -25.95
C VAL A 50 -25.26 33.90 -25.28
N GLY A 51 -25.18 34.45 -24.07
CA GLY A 51 -23.93 34.61 -23.34
C GLY A 51 -24.13 34.46 -21.84
N PHE A 52 -23.21 33.74 -21.19
CA PHE A 52 -22.95 33.81 -19.75
C PHE A 52 -21.61 34.55 -19.54
N PRO A 53 -21.43 35.31 -18.45
CA PRO A 53 -20.28 36.20 -18.31
C PRO A 53 -19.13 35.49 -17.57
N VAL A 54 -18.05 35.13 -18.27
CA VAL A 54 -16.73 35.02 -17.65
C VAL A 54 -15.66 35.47 -18.66
N SER A 55 -14.88 36.47 -18.27
CA SER A 55 -13.65 36.95 -18.94
C SER A 55 -13.76 37.31 -20.44
N GLY A 56 -14.21 38.54 -20.71
CA GLY A 56 -13.71 39.40 -21.79
C GLY A 56 -13.87 39.02 -23.27
N TYR A 57 -14.24 37.79 -23.64
CA TYR A 57 -14.32 37.35 -25.03
C TYR A 57 -15.75 36.95 -25.41
N ARG A 58 -16.27 37.52 -26.53
CA ARG A 58 -17.55 37.12 -27.12
C ARG A 58 -17.33 36.13 -28.25
N ILE A 59 -17.82 34.90 -28.09
CA ILE A 59 -17.81 33.88 -29.14
C ILE A 59 -19.18 33.89 -29.82
N TYR A 60 -19.20 34.04 -31.14
CA TYR A 60 -20.42 33.90 -31.95
C TYR A 60 -20.42 32.52 -32.62
N LEU A 61 -21.50 31.76 -32.43
CA LEU A 61 -21.68 30.46 -33.08
C LEU A 61 -22.56 30.66 -34.33
N CYS A 62 -21.97 30.59 -35.52
CA CYS A 62 -22.70 30.55 -36.79
C CYS A 62 -22.71 29.11 -37.31
N LEU A 63 -23.84 28.42 -37.20
CA LEU A 63 -24.05 27.10 -37.81
C LEU A 63 -24.41 27.26 -39.28
N LYS A 64 -23.49 26.89 -40.18
CA LYS A 64 -23.79 26.71 -41.60
C LYS A 64 -24.16 25.24 -41.82
N LEU A 65 -25.45 24.95 -41.97
CA LEU A 65 -25.92 23.62 -42.35
C LEU A 65 -25.62 23.39 -43.84
N GLY A 66 -24.80 22.38 -44.16
CA GLY A 66 -24.62 21.95 -45.54
C GLY A 66 -23.59 20.83 -45.71
N GLY A 67 -24.06 19.66 -46.16
CA GLY A 67 -23.21 18.68 -46.86
C GLY A 67 -23.10 17.28 -46.22
N TYR A 68 -24.16 16.48 -46.34
CA TYR A 68 -24.08 15.01 -46.35
C TYR A 68 -23.16 14.56 -47.52
N TRP A 69 -22.53 13.37 -47.41
CA TRP A 69 -21.66 12.68 -48.39
C TRP A 69 -20.14 12.70 -48.14
N ARG A 70 -19.66 11.98 -47.11
CA ARG A 70 -18.33 11.32 -47.16
C ARG A 70 -18.12 10.19 -46.13
N MET A 71 -19.12 9.32 -45.93
CA MET A 71 -19.13 8.37 -44.81
C MET A 71 -19.10 6.88 -45.20
N LYS A 72 -18.77 6.51 -46.44
CA LYS A 72 -18.73 5.07 -46.82
C LYS A 72 -17.35 4.40 -46.75
N ARG A 73 -16.25 5.17 -46.67
CA ARG A 73 -14.88 4.59 -46.72
C ARG A 73 -14.20 4.49 -45.35
N PHE A 74 -14.78 5.09 -44.30
CA PHE A 74 -14.26 5.02 -42.93
C PHE A 74 -14.82 3.86 -42.10
N LEU A 75 -15.99 3.32 -42.46
CA LEU A 75 -16.59 2.19 -41.74
C LEU A 75 -15.84 0.86 -41.92
N SER A 76 -15.21 0.63 -43.09
CA SER A 76 -14.50 -0.63 -43.35
C SER A 76 -13.16 -0.72 -42.60
N TYR A 77 -12.44 0.39 -42.47
CA TYR A 77 -11.17 0.44 -41.74
C TYR A 77 -11.36 0.52 -40.22
N GLY A 78 -12.46 1.10 -39.74
CA GLY A 78 -12.78 1.18 -38.31
C GLY A 78 -13.09 -0.19 -37.68
N LEU A 79 -13.81 -1.06 -38.39
CA LEU A 79 -14.14 -2.41 -37.90
C LEU A 79 -12.93 -3.35 -37.85
N GLY A 80 -12.01 -3.27 -38.83
CA GLY A 80 -10.79 -4.09 -38.86
C GLY A 80 -9.81 -3.80 -37.72
N VAL A 81 -9.70 -2.53 -37.30
CA VAL A 81 -8.83 -2.12 -36.17
C VAL A 81 -9.44 -2.53 -34.83
N ILE A 82 -10.78 -2.49 -34.70
CA ILE A 82 -11.48 -2.98 -33.50
C ILE A 82 -11.38 -4.51 -33.38
N PHE A 83 -11.42 -5.24 -34.50
CA PHE A 83 -11.27 -6.70 -34.52
C PHE A 83 -9.84 -7.15 -34.16
N LEU A 84 -8.82 -6.43 -34.67
CA LEU A 84 -7.42 -6.67 -34.30
C LEU A 84 -7.11 -6.26 -32.84
N ALA A 85 -7.69 -5.15 -32.35
CA ALA A 85 -7.57 -4.77 -30.94
C ALA A 85 -8.32 -5.74 -30.01
N GLY A 86 -9.43 -6.34 -30.46
CA GLY A 86 -10.17 -7.37 -29.73
C GLY A 86 -9.38 -8.67 -29.53
N LEU A 87 -8.62 -9.10 -30.55
CA LEU A 87 -7.75 -10.28 -30.45
C LEU A 87 -6.57 -10.08 -29.49
N VAL A 88 -6.03 -8.86 -29.39
CA VAL A 88 -4.97 -8.51 -28.44
C VAL A 88 -5.51 -8.45 -26.99
N PHE A 89 -6.80 -8.19 -26.78
CA PHE A 89 -7.40 -8.13 -25.45
C PHE A 89 -7.77 -9.51 -24.88
N THR A 90 -7.84 -10.56 -25.72
CA THR A 90 -8.16 -11.93 -25.29
C THR A 90 -6.96 -12.78 -24.90
N SER A 91 -5.73 -12.29 -25.05
CA SER A 91 -4.58 -12.86 -24.34
C SER A 91 -4.61 -12.39 -22.89
N THR A 92 -5.68 -12.72 -22.16
CA THR A 92 -5.65 -12.72 -20.71
C THR A 92 -4.61 -13.77 -20.34
N GLU A 93 -3.40 -13.30 -20.05
CA GLU A 93 -2.36 -14.08 -19.40
C GLU A 93 -3.03 -14.88 -18.28
N CYS A 94 -3.00 -16.20 -18.40
CA CYS A 94 -3.36 -17.10 -17.32
C CYS A 94 -2.25 -16.99 -16.27
N GLY A 95 -2.22 -15.87 -15.56
CA GLY A 95 -1.38 -15.68 -14.40
C GLY A 95 -1.81 -16.70 -13.37
N LYS A 96 -0.96 -17.70 -13.13
CA LYS A 96 -1.19 -18.74 -12.11
C LYS A 96 -1.66 -18.06 -10.82
N ARG A 97 -2.88 -18.39 -10.37
CA ARG A 97 -3.40 -17.85 -9.10
C ARG A 97 -2.54 -18.38 -7.97
N VAL A 98 -1.63 -17.54 -7.47
CA VAL A 98 -0.79 -17.90 -6.32
C VAL A 98 -1.70 -18.09 -5.11
N THR A 99 -1.56 -19.24 -4.45
CA THR A 99 -2.33 -19.61 -3.24
C THR A 99 -1.63 -19.14 -1.97
N GLU A 100 -2.36 -19.08 -0.86
CA GLU A 100 -1.79 -18.78 0.47
C GLU A 100 -0.73 -19.80 0.88
N LYS A 101 -0.96 -21.10 0.62
CA LYS A 101 0.00 -22.17 0.90
C LYS A 101 1.30 -21.98 0.13
N GLN A 102 1.23 -21.67 -1.17
CA GLN A 102 2.42 -21.41 -1.98
C GLN A 102 3.24 -20.23 -1.47
N LEU A 103 2.59 -19.16 -0.97
CA LEU A 103 3.32 -18.05 -0.36
C LEU A 103 3.96 -18.48 0.97
N TYR A 104 3.25 -19.26 1.78
CA TYR A 104 3.76 -19.73 3.06
C TYR A 104 4.98 -20.63 2.87
N ASP A 105 4.87 -21.66 2.03
CA ASP A 105 5.95 -22.61 1.74
C ASP A 105 7.18 -21.89 1.16
N LYS A 106 6.95 -20.85 0.33
CA LYS A 106 8.03 -20.02 -0.23
C LYS A 106 8.72 -19.17 0.84
N ALA A 107 7.95 -18.54 1.73
CA ALA A 107 8.51 -17.75 2.83
C ALA A 107 9.29 -18.63 3.81
N ASP A 108 8.76 -19.80 4.13
CA ASP A 108 9.41 -20.82 4.98
C ASP A 108 10.72 -21.32 4.37
N THR A 109 10.76 -21.49 3.04
CA THR A 109 12.01 -21.83 2.34
C THR A 109 13.04 -20.72 2.46
N TYR A 110 12.67 -19.46 2.23
CA TYR A 110 13.59 -18.34 2.44
C TYR A 110 14.01 -18.19 3.91
N GLU A 111 13.15 -18.52 4.87
CA GLU A 111 13.47 -18.52 6.29
C GLU A 111 14.53 -19.57 6.62
N ARG A 112 14.38 -20.81 6.12
CA ARG A 112 15.36 -21.90 6.26
C ARG A 112 16.69 -21.59 5.59
N ASP A 113 16.65 -20.90 4.45
CA ASP A 113 17.84 -20.45 3.72
C ASP A 113 18.48 -19.19 4.33
N GLU A 114 18.02 -18.74 5.51
CA GLU A 114 18.47 -17.53 6.21
C GLU A 114 18.34 -16.23 5.40
N GLN A 115 17.53 -16.24 4.34
CA GLN A 115 17.21 -15.08 3.52
C GLN A 115 16.07 -14.27 4.16
N PHE A 116 16.29 -13.81 5.40
CA PHE A 116 15.27 -13.22 6.27
C PHE A 116 14.53 -12.03 5.64
N ALA A 117 15.22 -11.18 4.88
CA ALA A 117 14.58 -10.06 4.20
C ALA A 117 13.53 -10.53 3.18
N LYS A 118 13.88 -11.54 2.36
CA LYS A 118 12.95 -12.11 1.38
C LYS A 118 11.84 -12.89 2.06
N ALA A 119 12.15 -13.65 3.10
CA ALA A 119 11.15 -14.38 3.88
C ALA A 119 10.10 -13.43 4.46
N ALA A 120 10.54 -12.36 5.13
CA ALA A 120 9.66 -11.35 5.70
C ALA A 120 8.78 -10.69 4.62
N GLU A 121 9.33 -10.31 3.47
CA GLU A 121 8.55 -9.76 2.35
C GLU A 121 7.45 -10.71 1.86
N VAL A 122 7.75 -12.00 1.72
CA VAL A 122 6.77 -12.99 1.27
C VAL A 122 5.69 -13.22 2.33
N TYR A 123 6.05 -13.30 3.62
CA TYR A 123 5.09 -13.38 4.71
C TYR A 123 4.16 -12.13 4.78
N LEU A 124 4.73 -10.93 4.60
CA LEU A 124 3.93 -9.71 4.52
C LEU A 124 2.99 -9.72 3.32
N SER A 125 3.43 -10.25 2.17
CA SER A 125 2.58 -10.44 1.00
C SER A 125 1.43 -11.40 1.28
N LEU A 126 1.67 -12.50 1.99
CA LEU A 126 0.63 -13.44 2.41
C LEU A 126 -0.42 -12.74 3.27
N SER A 127 0.00 -12.09 4.36
CA SER A 127 -0.95 -11.41 5.26
C SER A 127 -1.74 -10.28 4.57
N LYS A 128 -1.17 -9.64 3.55
CA LYS A 128 -1.83 -8.61 2.74
C LYS A 128 -2.83 -9.18 1.74
N ARG A 129 -2.48 -10.28 1.07
CA ARG A 129 -3.30 -10.88 0.00
C ARG A 129 -4.39 -11.78 0.52
N PHE A 130 -4.18 -12.40 1.69
CA PHE A 130 -5.09 -13.35 2.31
C PHE A 130 -5.41 -12.94 3.75
N PRO A 131 -6.00 -11.76 4.00
CA PRO A 131 -6.20 -11.24 5.35
C PRO A 131 -7.14 -12.09 6.21
N ASN A 132 -8.03 -12.88 5.60
CA ASN A 132 -8.96 -13.77 6.32
C ASN A 132 -8.39 -15.19 6.51
N SER A 133 -7.17 -15.44 6.03
CA SER A 133 -6.54 -16.75 6.17
C SER A 133 -6.16 -17.01 7.64
N PRO A 134 -6.37 -18.24 8.15
CA PRO A 134 -5.81 -18.65 9.44
C PRO A 134 -4.30 -18.45 9.54
N LYS A 135 -3.58 -18.46 8.40
CA LYS A 135 -2.12 -18.23 8.31
C LYS A 135 -1.70 -16.76 8.28
N ALA A 136 -2.64 -15.83 8.08
CA ALA A 136 -2.34 -14.41 8.01
C ALA A 136 -1.72 -13.82 9.30
N PRO A 137 -2.25 -14.08 10.51
CA PRO A 137 -1.62 -13.58 11.74
C PRO A 137 -0.25 -14.22 11.99
N GLU A 138 -0.09 -15.53 11.75
CA GLU A 138 1.20 -16.23 11.88
C GLU A 138 2.25 -15.64 10.93
N ALA A 139 1.91 -15.41 9.66
CA ALA A 139 2.81 -14.80 8.69
C ALA A 139 3.22 -13.38 9.11
N LEU A 140 2.27 -12.56 9.58
CA LEU A 140 2.58 -11.21 10.05
C LEU A 140 3.48 -11.24 11.29
N PHE A 141 3.26 -12.19 12.21
CA PHE A 141 4.08 -12.41 13.40
C PHE A 141 5.51 -12.80 13.02
N LYS A 142 5.68 -13.81 12.15
CA LYS A 142 6.99 -14.26 11.67
C LYS A 142 7.77 -13.13 10.99
N ALA A 143 7.10 -12.34 10.15
CA ALA A 143 7.73 -11.16 9.56
C ALA A 143 8.23 -10.20 10.66
N ALA A 144 7.38 -9.83 11.63
CA ALA A 144 7.75 -8.93 12.70
C ALA A 144 8.96 -9.42 13.51
N VAL A 145 8.99 -10.72 13.85
CA VAL A 145 10.12 -11.36 14.54
C VAL A 145 11.41 -11.28 13.71
N MET A 146 11.34 -11.51 12.40
CA MET A 146 12.50 -11.37 11.51
C MET A 146 13.02 -9.93 11.45
N TYR A 147 12.12 -8.95 11.41
CA TYR A 147 12.49 -7.55 11.45
C TYR A 147 13.23 -7.21 12.76
N ALA A 148 12.78 -7.72 13.91
CA ALA A 148 13.44 -7.50 15.20
C ALA A 148 14.79 -8.22 15.29
N ASN A 149 14.78 -9.53 15.08
CA ASN A 149 15.90 -10.39 15.46
C ASN A 149 16.99 -10.45 14.40
N ASN A 150 16.61 -10.55 13.12
CA ASN A 150 17.54 -10.83 12.03
C ASN A 150 17.93 -9.54 11.30
N LEU A 151 16.97 -8.65 11.05
CA LEU A 151 17.21 -7.42 10.29
C LEU A 151 17.58 -6.22 11.18
N LYS A 152 17.45 -6.35 12.51
CA LYS A 152 17.72 -5.30 13.52
C LYS A 152 16.96 -4.00 13.24
N LYS A 153 15.73 -4.14 12.76
CA LYS A 153 14.79 -3.09 12.37
C LYS A 153 13.66 -3.01 13.39
N SER A 154 14.00 -2.54 14.59
CA SER A 154 13.10 -2.53 15.74
C SER A 154 11.83 -1.71 15.51
N ASN A 155 11.92 -0.58 14.80
CA ASN A 155 10.75 0.26 14.51
C ASN A 155 9.75 -0.45 13.57
N GLU A 156 10.25 -1.10 12.53
CA GLU A 156 9.43 -1.87 11.60
C GLU A 156 8.80 -3.09 12.30
N ALA A 157 9.57 -3.78 13.15
CA ALA A 157 9.04 -4.89 13.95
C ALA A 157 7.88 -4.44 14.87
N ILE A 158 8.04 -3.31 15.56
CA ILE A 158 6.98 -2.72 16.40
C ILE A 158 5.73 -2.45 15.57
N GLN A 159 5.86 -1.80 14.41
CA GLN A 159 4.71 -1.47 13.55
C GLN A 159 3.97 -2.73 13.07
N LEU A 160 4.70 -3.80 12.77
CA LEU A 160 4.11 -5.06 12.33
C LEU A 160 3.38 -5.78 13.47
N HIS A 161 3.95 -5.83 14.67
CA HIS A 161 3.26 -6.37 15.85
C HIS A 161 2.03 -5.53 16.23
N GLU A 162 2.13 -4.20 16.23
CA GLU A 162 0.99 -3.30 16.46
C GLU A 162 -0.13 -3.54 15.42
N ARG A 163 0.24 -3.72 14.15
CA ARG A 163 -0.71 -4.10 13.10
C ARG A 163 -1.35 -5.46 13.38
N LEU A 164 -0.60 -6.44 13.86
CA LEU A 164 -1.13 -7.76 14.22
C LEU A 164 -2.16 -7.64 15.34
N ILE A 165 -1.82 -6.96 16.44
CA ILE A 165 -2.71 -6.77 17.59
C ILE A 165 -4.01 -6.08 17.17
N LYS A 166 -3.93 -5.09 16.27
CA LYS A 166 -5.09 -4.36 15.75
C LYS A 166 -5.94 -5.19 14.79
N THR A 167 -5.32 -5.94 13.90
CA THR A 167 -6.01 -6.64 12.81
C THR A 167 -6.52 -8.02 13.24
N TYR A 168 -5.77 -8.70 14.11
CA TYR A 168 -6.02 -10.07 14.55
C TYR A 168 -6.06 -10.18 16.09
N PRO A 169 -6.91 -9.40 16.79
CA PRO A 169 -6.91 -9.33 18.26
C PRO A 169 -7.28 -10.64 18.95
N LYS A 170 -7.90 -11.59 18.23
CA LYS A 170 -8.27 -12.92 18.73
C LYS A 170 -7.27 -14.02 18.36
N SER A 171 -6.22 -13.70 17.61
CA SER A 171 -5.19 -14.68 17.25
C SER A 171 -4.35 -15.03 18.47
N GLU A 172 -3.84 -16.26 18.51
CA GLU A 172 -2.88 -16.71 19.55
C GLU A 172 -1.61 -15.85 19.58
N PHE A 173 -1.26 -15.21 18.46
CA PHE A 173 -0.11 -14.33 18.31
C PHE A 173 -0.31 -12.92 18.87
N ALA A 174 -1.55 -12.52 19.20
CA ALA A 174 -1.86 -11.19 19.73
C ALA A 174 -1.22 -10.92 21.11
N PRO A 175 -1.36 -11.79 22.13
CA PRO A 175 -0.67 -11.59 23.40
C PRO A 175 0.85 -11.58 23.23
N GLN A 176 1.40 -12.52 22.48
CA GLN A 176 2.85 -12.61 22.22
C GLN A 176 3.38 -11.33 21.53
N SER A 177 2.65 -10.80 20.54
CA SER A 177 2.99 -9.55 19.88
C SER A 177 2.96 -8.36 20.84
N LEU A 178 1.99 -8.30 21.74
CA LEU A 178 1.87 -7.22 22.71
C LEU A 178 3.04 -7.22 23.70
N PHE A 179 3.45 -8.40 24.16
CA PHE A 179 4.67 -8.59 24.94
C PHE A 179 5.92 -8.13 24.15
N LEU A 180 6.08 -8.61 22.91
CA LEU A 180 7.26 -8.30 22.09
C LEU A 180 7.40 -6.81 21.78
N VAL A 181 6.30 -6.07 21.58
CA VAL A 181 6.37 -4.61 21.43
C VAL A 181 6.93 -3.96 22.70
N GLY A 182 6.45 -4.36 23.88
CA GLY A 182 6.99 -3.91 25.15
C GLY A 182 8.48 -4.23 25.31
N PHE A 183 8.85 -5.46 24.96
CA PHE A 183 10.23 -5.95 25.00
C PHE A 183 11.16 -5.16 24.09
N ILE A 184 10.77 -4.91 22.84
CA ILE A 184 11.57 -4.13 21.88
C ILE A 184 11.72 -2.69 22.37
N TYR A 185 10.66 -2.08 22.92
CA TYR A 185 10.76 -0.75 23.50
C TYR A 185 11.72 -0.70 24.70
N ALA A 186 11.70 -1.72 25.58
CA ALA A 186 12.57 -1.77 26.75
C ALA A 186 14.04 -2.05 26.39
N ASN A 187 14.27 -2.96 25.44
CA ASN A 187 15.59 -3.54 25.21
C ASN A 187 16.33 -2.94 24.02
N ASP A 188 15.64 -2.63 22.92
CA ASP A 188 16.30 -2.08 21.72
C ASP A 188 16.22 -0.56 21.72
N VAL A 189 15.01 -0.02 21.89
CA VAL A 189 14.74 1.43 21.77
C VAL A 189 15.08 2.18 23.07
N LYS A 190 15.14 1.47 24.20
CA LYS A 190 15.32 2.02 25.55
C LYS A 190 14.26 3.07 25.95
N ASN A 191 13.05 2.94 25.41
CA ASN A 191 11.90 3.76 25.78
C ASN A 191 11.04 3.04 26.83
N TYR A 192 11.46 3.12 28.09
CA TYR A 192 10.80 2.45 29.21
C TYR A 192 9.36 2.94 29.44
N SER A 193 9.07 4.21 29.12
CA SER A 193 7.70 4.74 29.23
C SER A 193 6.75 4.03 28.28
N LYS A 194 7.15 3.84 27.01
CA LYS A 194 6.36 3.07 26.05
C LYS A 194 6.31 1.59 26.41
N ALA A 195 7.44 1.00 26.79
CA ALA A 195 7.49 -0.41 27.22
C ALA A 195 6.48 -0.69 28.34
N LYS A 196 6.47 0.16 29.38
CA LYS A 196 5.52 0.08 30.49
C LYS A 196 4.07 0.10 30.02
N LYS A 197 3.71 0.99 29.09
CA LYS A 197 2.34 1.07 28.56
C LYS A 197 1.88 -0.24 27.92
N TYR A 198 2.74 -0.86 27.11
CA TYR A 198 2.45 -2.14 26.46
C TYR A 198 2.36 -3.31 27.45
N TYR A 199 3.24 -3.33 28.45
CA TYR A 199 3.20 -4.34 29.51
C TYR A 199 1.99 -4.20 30.44
N ASP A 200 1.62 -2.98 30.83
CA ASP A 200 0.40 -2.72 31.61
C ASP A 200 -0.85 -3.13 30.81
N GLU A 201 -0.88 -2.85 29.50
CA GLU A 201 -1.95 -3.31 28.61
C GLU A 201 -2.00 -4.85 28.52
N PHE A 202 -0.84 -5.51 28.46
CA PHE A 202 -0.76 -6.97 28.47
C PHE A 202 -1.38 -7.55 29.74
N LEU A 203 -0.98 -7.07 30.93
CA LEU A 203 -1.51 -7.59 32.20
C LEU A 203 -3.00 -7.31 32.35
N LYS A 204 -3.50 -6.22 31.76
CA LYS A 204 -4.94 -5.91 31.73
C LYS A 204 -5.73 -6.86 30.82
N LYS A 205 -5.22 -7.15 29.62
CA LYS A 205 -5.93 -7.96 28.61
C LYS A 205 -5.75 -9.47 28.82
N TYR A 206 -4.59 -9.88 29.30
CA TYR A 206 -4.15 -11.28 29.37
C TYR A 206 -3.57 -11.64 30.75
N PRO A 207 -4.31 -11.41 31.85
CA PRO A 207 -3.78 -11.59 33.21
C PRO A 207 -3.38 -13.03 33.54
N SER A 208 -3.98 -14.03 32.90
CA SER A 208 -3.71 -15.47 33.12
C SER A 208 -2.84 -16.11 32.03
N HIS A 209 -2.29 -15.32 31.10
CA HIS A 209 -1.43 -15.83 30.04
C HIS A 209 -0.06 -16.22 30.60
N GLU A 210 0.59 -17.25 30.04
CA GLU A 210 1.89 -17.77 30.50
C GLU A 210 2.99 -16.68 30.59
N LEU A 211 2.97 -15.71 29.68
CA LEU A 211 3.90 -14.57 29.66
C LEU A 211 3.61 -13.49 30.73
N ALA A 212 2.52 -13.56 31.49
CA ALA A 212 2.19 -12.53 32.48
C ALA A 212 3.27 -12.40 33.58
N THR A 213 3.85 -13.51 34.02
CA THR A 213 4.97 -13.51 34.97
C THR A 213 6.22 -12.86 34.36
N SER A 214 6.52 -13.15 33.08
CA SER A 214 7.63 -12.51 32.36
C SER A 214 7.41 -11.01 32.23
N VAL A 215 6.19 -10.57 31.94
CA VAL A 215 5.83 -9.13 31.86
C VAL A 215 6.04 -8.43 33.20
N GLN A 216 5.61 -9.05 34.31
CA GLN A 216 5.83 -8.49 35.65
C GLN A 216 7.32 -8.39 35.98
N TRP A 217 8.10 -9.39 35.59
CA TRP A 217 9.55 -9.38 35.76
C TRP A 217 10.19 -8.25 34.95
N GLU A 218 9.82 -8.08 33.68
CA GLU A 218 10.28 -7.01 32.81
C GLU A 218 9.94 -5.63 33.38
N LEU A 219 8.70 -5.41 33.83
CA LEU A 219 8.29 -4.15 34.48
C LEU A 219 9.12 -3.82 35.72
N LYS A 220 9.50 -4.82 36.52
CA LYS A 220 10.30 -4.63 37.73
C LYS A 220 11.78 -4.35 37.42
N ASN A 221 12.29 -4.84 36.30
CA ASN A 221 13.73 -4.87 36.03
C ASN A 221 14.17 -4.04 34.81
N MET A 222 13.26 -3.57 33.97
CA MET A 222 13.59 -2.74 32.81
C MET A 222 14.41 -1.50 33.23
N GLY A 223 15.52 -1.28 32.53
CA GLY A 223 16.45 -0.17 32.78
C GLY A 223 17.34 -0.32 34.01
N LYS A 224 17.28 -1.44 34.74
CA LYS A 224 18.23 -1.74 35.82
C LYS A 224 19.52 -2.35 35.29
N ASP A 225 20.62 -2.12 36.01
CA ASP A 225 21.88 -2.81 35.76
C ASP A 225 21.79 -4.29 36.13
N ILE A 226 22.40 -5.17 35.32
CA ILE A 226 22.28 -6.62 35.50
C ILE A 226 22.83 -7.10 36.86
N ASN A 227 23.85 -6.43 37.40
CA ASN A 227 24.43 -6.77 38.69
C ASN A 227 23.52 -6.39 39.88
N SER A 228 22.53 -5.52 39.65
CA SER A 228 21.54 -5.12 40.66
C SER A 228 20.33 -6.06 40.73
N VAL A 229 20.18 -6.97 39.76
CA VAL A 229 19.08 -7.93 39.73
C VAL A 229 19.32 -8.99 40.79
N GLN A 230 18.41 -9.04 41.77
CA GLN A 230 18.54 -9.76 43.03
C GLN A 230 18.88 -11.27 42.90
N PHE A 231 18.48 -11.90 41.80
CA PHE A 231 18.81 -13.30 41.51
C PHE A 231 20.31 -13.51 41.20
N LEU A 232 20.92 -12.63 40.39
CA LEU A 232 22.33 -12.73 40.01
C LEU A 232 23.27 -12.26 41.11
N LYS A 233 22.79 -11.35 41.98
CA LYS A 233 23.54 -10.92 43.16
C LYS A 233 23.82 -12.08 44.12
N MET A 234 22.85 -12.99 44.30
CA MET A 234 23.01 -14.15 45.19
C MET A 234 24.05 -15.16 44.66
N GLU A 235 24.09 -15.41 43.35
CA GLU A 235 25.14 -16.27 42.75
C GLU A 235 26.53 -15.65 42.92
N HIS A 236 26.69 -14.37 42.59
CA HIS A 236 27.97 -13.69 42.73
C HIS A 236 28.48 -13.66 44.19
N ASP A 237 27.59 -13.44 45.16
CA ASP A 237 27.95 -13.44 46.59
C ASP A 237 28.25 -14.88 47.10
N SER A 238 27.58 -15.90 46.56
CA SER A 238 27.87 -17.31 46.88
C SER A 238 29.23 -17.78 46.35
N VAL A 239 29.63 -17.35 45.14
CA VAL A 239 30.95 -17.64 44.57
C VAL A 239 32.07 -16.98 45.37
N LYS A 240 31.87 -15.73 45.82
CA LYS A 240 32.85 -15.04 46.69
C LYS A 240 33.03 -15.65 48.07
N THR A 241 32.01 -16.36 48.56
CA THR A 241 32.07 -17.00 49.89
C THR A 241 32.80 -18.36 49.83
N GLN A 242 32.89 -18.99 48.67
CA GLN A 242 33.64 -20.24 48.45
C GLN A 242 35.15 -20.02 48.19
N SER A 243 35.59 -18.77 48.01
CA SER A 243 36.99 -18.42 47.72
C SER A 243 37.75 -17.84 48.92
N LYS A 244 37.25 -18.02 50.14
CA LYS A 244 37.89 -17.67 51.41
C LYS A 244 37.97 -18.90 52.29
#